data_AF-A0A6A5HKQ5-F1
#
_entry.id   AF-A0A6A5HKQ5-F1
#
_cell.length_a   1.000
_cell.length_b   1.000
_cell.length_c   1.000
_cell.angle_alpha   90.00
_cell.angle_beta   90.00
_cell.angle_gamma   90.00
#
_symmetry.space_group_name_H-M   'P 1'
#
loop_
_entity.id
_entity.type
_entity.pdbx_description
1 polymer ?
#
loop_
_entity_poly.entity_id
_entity_poly.type
_entity_poly.pdbx_seq_one_letter_code
_entity_poly.pdbx_strand_id
1 'polypeptide(L)'
;MDASWLFSIEKMPIYENVDKIFLTGDSESAEAKDFESFITRYPNLNSLRIQPEIIGELSEMIDAQKVRLSNAGKFGTSLLEKFDGRHLLFSKWIVEEKQLNEFIKKWMKGEGYQSLETIEAYLILNRNIRIDNVVNELETERFDRTKRPEHFNMDNE
;
A
#
# COMPACT_ATOMS: atom_id res chain seq x y z
N MET A 1 21.72 8.24 -18.16
CA MET A 1 22.50 7.58 -17.09
C MET A 1 21.74 6.33 -16.76
N ASP A 2 22.37 5.18 -16.97
CA ASP A 2 21.81 3.88 -16.64
C ASP A 2 21.83 3.77 -15.11
N ALA A 3 20.71 4.11 -14.49
CA ALA A 3 20.53 3.87 -13.07
C ALA A 3 20.29 2.38 -12.93
N SER A 4 21.37 1.59 -12.95
CA SER A 4 21.35 0.23 -12.45
C SER A 4 21.16 0.32 -10.94
N TRP A 5 19.92 0.62 -10.55
CA TRP A 5 19.41 0.27 -9.25
C TRP A 5 19.75 -1.17 -9.06
N LEU A 6 20.49 -1.45 -7.99
CA LEU A 6 21.16 -2.72 -7.74
C LEU A 6 22.50 -2.82 -8.50
N PHE A 7 23.55 -2.45 -7.77
CA PHE A 7 24.61 -3.42 -7.58
C PHE A 7 24.01 -4.67 -6.92
N SER A 8 23.33 -5.45 -7.78
CA SER A 8 22.73 -6.77 -7.69
C SER A 8 21.99 -7.13 -6.40
N ILE A 9 20.64 -7.18 -6.49
CA ILE A 9 19.82 -8.09 -5.69
C ILE A 9 20.54 -9.46 -5.58
N GLU A 10 21.16 -9.95 -6.67
CA GLU A 10 21.95 -11.19 -6.70
C GLU A 10 23.16 -11.25 -5.75
N LYS A 11 23.78 -10.13 -5.36
CA LYS A 11 24.89 -10.11 -4.38
C LYS A 11 24.43 -9.74 -2.97
N MET A 12 23.16 -9.41 -2.77
CA MET A 12 22.66 -9.18 -1.42
C MET A 12 22.61 -10.52 -0.67
N PRO A 13 23.16 -10.61 0.54
CA PRO A 13 23.01 -11.78 1.37
C PRO A 13 21.51 -12.01 1.61
N ILE A 14 21.09 -13.27 1.49
CA ILE A 14 19.73 -13.69 1.82
C ILE A 14 19.74 -14.07 3.30
N TYR A 15 18.89 -13.42 4.08
CA TYR A 15 18.68 -13.74 5.48
C TYR A 15 17.43 -14.61 5.61
N GLU A 16 17.54 -15.72 6.33
CA GLU A 16 16.41 -16.58 6.65
C GLU A 16 15.57 -15.95 7.79
N ASN A 17 14.29 -16.33 7.87
CA ASN A 17 13.36 -15.91 8.93
C ASN A 17 13.16 -14.38 9.03
N VAL A 18 13.27 -13.67 7.91
CA VAL A 18 12.92 -12.25 7.83
C VAL A 18 11.42 -12.11 7.60
N ASP A 19 10.74 -11.49 8.57
CA ASP A 19 9.31 -11.17 8.51
C ASP A 19 9.05 -9.66 8.38
N LYS A 20 10.06 -8.82 8.60
CA LYS A 20 9.97 -7.36 8.48
C LYS A 20 11.08 -6.80 7.61
N ILE A 21 10.72 -6.01 6.62
CA ILE A 21 11.68 -5.31 5.75
C ILE A 21 11.39 -3.83 5.71
N PHE A 22 12.46 -3.04 5.77
CA PHE A 22 12.46 -1.65 5.32
C PHE A 22 13.41 -1.48 4.13
N LEU A 23 12.82 -1.31 2.94
CA LEU A 23 13.53 -1.05 1.70
C LEU A 23 13.74 0.47 1.52
N THR A 24 15.01 0.88 1.52
CA THR A 24 15.47 2.27 1.36
C THR A 24 16.74 2.31 0.52
N GLY A 25 17.11 3.49 0.02
CA GLY A 25 18.31 3.71 -0.79
C GLY A 25 18.48 5.17 -1.18
N ASP A 26 19.61 5.48 -1.81
CA ASP A 26 19.98 6.85 -2.20
C ASP A 26 19.17 7.40 -3.37
N SER A 27 18.59 6.52 -4.16
CA SER A 27 17.86 6.94 -5.35
C SER A 27 16.36 6.98 -5.06
N GLU A 28 15.60 7.68 -5.91
CA GLU A 28 14.22 8.08 -5.59
C GLU A 28 13.16 7.07 -6.05
N SER A 29 13.42 6.28 -7.10
CA SER A 29 12.48 5.34 -7.71
C SER A 29 13.06 4.01 -8.24
N ALA A 30 12.46 2.86 -7.94
CA ALA A 30 12.86 1.54 -8.47
C ALA A 30 11.83 0.96 -9.46
N GLU A 31 12.21 0.05 -10.35
CA GLU A 31 11.29 -0.62 -11.27
C GLU A 31 10.51 -1.75 -10.56
N ALA A 32 9.24 -1.94 -10.93
CA ALA A 32 8.37 -2.96 -10.34
C ALA A 32 8.94 -4.39 -10.47
N LYS A 33 9.53 -4.73 -11.62
CA LYS A 33 10.17 -6.03 -11.85
C LYS A 33 11.32 -6.33 -10.87
N ASP A 34 12.07 -5.29 -10.49
CA ASP A 34 13.22 -5.42 -9.59
C ASP A 34 12.71 -5.55 -8.15
N PHE A 35 11.66 -4.79 -7.82
CA PHE A 35 10.93 -4.93 -6.57
C PHE A 35 10.33 -6.34 -6.39
N GLU A 36 9.64 -6.89 -7.40
CA GLU A 36 9.09 -8.25 -7.38
C GLU A 36 10.19 -9.32 -7.20
N SER A 37 11.29 -9.17 -7.94
CA SER A 37 12.46 -10.04 -7.82
C SER A 37 13.10 -10.00 -6.43
N PHE A 38 12.94 -8.88 -5.71
CA PHE A 38 13.41 -8.74 -4.33
C PHE A 38 12.47 -9.42 -3.33
N ILE A 39 11.16 -9.10 -3.37
CA ILE A 39 10.21 -9.61 -2.37
C ILE A 39 9.99 -11.12 -2.46
N THR A 40 10.12 -11.72 -3.65
CA THR A 40 10.00 -13.17 -3.86
C THR A 40 11.06 -13.99 -3.10
N ARG A 41 12.13 -13.34 -2.62
CA ARG A 41 13.16 -13.98 -1.80
C ARG A 41 12.76 -14.14 -0.34
N TYR A 42 11.68 -13.47 0.08
CA TYR A 42 11.22 -13.43 1.46
C TYR A 42 9.75 -13.85 1.52
N PRO A 43 9.45 -15.17 1.44
CA PRO A 43 8.07 -15.66 1.38
C PRO A 43 7.30 -15.54 2.70
N ASN A 44 7.96 -15.23 3.81
CA ASN A 44 7.32 -15.12 5.13
C ASN A 44 7.18 -13.65 5.59
N LEU A 45 7.09 -12.71 4.65
CA LEU A 45 6.99 -11.29 4.99
C LEU A 45 5.66 -11.00 5.69
N ASN A 46 5.75 -10.47 6.90
CA ASN A 46 4.62 -9.94 7.62
C ASN A 46 4.49 -8.42 7.38
N SER A 47 5.60 -7.68 7.39
CA SER A 47 5.60 -6.22 7.25
C SER A 47 6.63 -5.72 6.24
N LEU A 48 6.21 -4.87 5.33
CA LEU A 48 7.04 -4.30 4.29
C LEU A 48 6.88 -2.78 4.24
N ARG A 49 7.98 -2.06 4.51
CA ARG A 49 8.08 -0.62 4.31
C ARG A 49 8.96 -0.33 3.11
N ILE A 50 8.49 0.51 2.20
CA ILE A 50 9.19 0.91 1.00
C ILE A 50 9.29 2.44 0.98
N GLN A 51 10.53 2.94 0.92
CA GLN A 51 10.79 4.36 0.74
C GLN A 51 10.76 4.82 -0.72
N PRO A 52 11.49 4.18 -1.67
CA PRO A 52 11.51 4.66 -3.05
C PRO A 52 10.12 4.53 -3.70
N GLU A 53 9.85 5.36 -4.71
CA GLU A 53 8.70 5.17 -5.57
C GLU A 53 8.91 3.92 -6.44
N ILE A 54 7.93 3.04 -6.55
CA ILE A 54 8.01 1.93 -7.50
C ILE A 54 7.36 2.37 -8.81
N ILE A 55 8.06 2.17 -9.92
CA ILE A 55 7.62 2.52 -11.27
C ILE A 55 7.15 1.25 -11.99
N GLY A 56 5.93 1.28 -12.51
CA GLY A 56 5.30 0.14 -13.17
C GLY A 56 4.12 -0.42 -12.37
N GLU A 57 3.80 -1.69 -12.64
CA GLU A 57 2.67 -2.42 -12.04
C GLU A 57 3.15 -3.79 -11.58
N LEU A 58 2.48 -4.34 -10.57
CA LEU A 58 2.69 -5.71 -10.10
C LEU A 58 2.05 -6.73 -11.03
N SER A 59 2.80 -7.77 -11.33
CA SER A 59 2.32 -8.95 -12.03
C SER A 59 1.54 -9.88 -11.08
N GLU A 60 2.08 -10.12 -9.90
CA GLU A 60 1.59 -11.10 -8.92
C GLU A 60 1.06 -10.44 -7.64
N MET A 61 0.31 -11.23 -6.85
CA MET A 61 -0.12 -10.82 -5.51
C MET A 61 1.08 -10.69 -4.57
N ILE A 62 1.03 -9.71 -3.68
CA ILE A 62 2.03 -9.56 -2.62
C ILE A 62 1.60 -10.34 -1.39
N ASP A 63 2.48 -11.24 -0.95
CA ASP A 63 2.35 -11.97 0.30
C ASP A 63 2.98 -11.14 1.44
N ALA A 64 2.19 -10.18 1.95
CA ALA A 64 2.53 -9.41 3.14
C ALA A 64 1.26 -9.00 3.88
N GLN A 65 1.31 -8.98 5.21
CA GLN A 65 0.16 -8.56 6.03
C GLN A 65 0.06 -7.05 6.18
N LYS A 66 1.21 -6.36 6.16
CA LYS A 66 1.32 -4.90 6.29
C LYS A 66 2.21 -4.35 5.19
N VAL A 67 1.73 -3.36 4.44
CA VAL A 67 2.56 -2.64 3.46
C VAL A 67 2.47 -1.14 3.67
N ARG A 68 3.64 -0.49 3.75
CA ARG A 68 3.80 0.96 3.81
C ARG A 68 4.57 1.46 2.61
N LEU A 69 3.94 2.29 1.78
CA LEU A 69 4.59 3.03 0.71
C LEU A 69 4.81 4.47 1.14
N SER A 70 6.07 4.91 1.19
CA SER A 70 6.41 6.31 1.53
C SER A 70 6.24 7.25 0.33
N ASN A 71 6.37 6.71 -0.88
CA ASN A 71 6.10 7.37 -2.15
C ASN A 71 5.23 6.41 -2.99
N ALA A 72 3.93 6.38 -2.71
CA ALA A 72 3.01 5.45 -3.37
C ALA A 72 2.84 5.73 -4.86
N GLY A 73 2.92 7.01 -5.28
CA GLY A 73 2.83 7.39 -6.69
C GLY A 73 1.57 6.80 -7.32
N LYS A 74 1.67 6.36 -8.58
CA LYS A 74 0.59 5.57 -9.22
C LYS A 74 0.61 4.09 -8.82
N PHE A 75 1.78 3.60 -8.41
CA PHE A 75 1.97 2.20 -8.02
C PHE A 75 1.09 1.77 -6.85
N GLY A 76 0.73 2.69 -5.95
CA GLY A 76 -0.21 2.40 -4.85
C GLY A 76 -1.52 1.78 -5.32
N THR A 77 -2.02 2.13 -6.52
CA THR A 77 -3.23 1.52 -7.08
C THR A 77 -2.97 0.09 -7.54
N SER A 78 -1.85 -0.16 -8.22
CA SER A 78 -1.46 -1.52 -8.62
C SER A 78 -1.23 -2.42 -7.40
N LEU A 79 -0.58 -1.89 -6.36
CA LEU A 79 -0.43 -2.57 -5.07
C LEU A 79 -1.79 -2.92 -4.46
N LEU A 80 -2.72 -1.96 -4.40
CA LEU A 80 -4.03 -2.16 -3.81
C LEU A 80 -4.80 -3.31 -4.48
N GLU A 81 -4.75 -3.41 -5.81
CA GLU A 81 -5.39 -4.48 -6.58
C GLU A 81 -4.72 -5.85 -6.40
N LYS A 82 -3.46 -5.87 -5.97
CA LYS A 82 -2.61 -7.06 -5.82
C LYS A 82 -2.27 -7.35 -4.36
N PHE A 83 -3.09 -6.88 -3.44
CA PHE A 83 -2.88 -7.01 -2.01
C PHE A 83 -4.04 -7.75 -1.34
N ASP A 84 -3.72 -8.79 -0.59
CA ASP A 84 -4.68 -9.58 0.22
C ASP A 84 -4.28 -9.59 1.71
N GLY A 85 -3.47 -8.61 2.13
CA GLY A 85 -3.11 -8.41 3.53
C GLY A 85 -4.10 -7.51 4.27
N ARG A 86 -3.74 -7.14 5.50
CA ARG A 86 -4.64 -6.46 6.45
C ARG A 86 -4.47 -4.96 6.53
N HIS A 87 -3.25 -4.44 6.36
CA HIS A 87 -2.96 -3.04 6.65
C HIS A 87 -2.17 -2.36 5.54
N LEU A 88 -2.70 -1.26 5.02
CA LEU A 88 -2.05 -0.42 4.02
C LEU A 88 -1.82 1.00 4.55
N LEU A 89 -0.60 1.50 4.36
CA LEU A 89 -0.29 2.92 4.56
C LEU A 89 0.34 3.50 3.29
N PHE A 90 -0.37 4.41 2.63
CA PHE A 90 0.11 5.08 1.42
C PHE A 90 0.40 6.55 1.69
N SER A 91 1.66 6.95 1.54
CA SER A 91 2.05 8.36 1.47
C SER A 91 2.22 8.77 0.03
N LYS A 92 1.80 9.99 -0.31
CA LYS A 92 1.93 10.56 -1.66
C LYS A 92 1.26 9.71 -2.75
N TRP A 93 0.06 9.21 -2.49
CA TRP A 93 -0.67 8.38 -3.45
C TRP A 93 -1.32 9.24 -4.54
N ILE A 94 -1.11 8.84 -5.79
CA ILE A 94 -1.73 9.44 -6.98
C ILE A 94 -2.78 8.45 -7.49
N VAL A 95 -4.04 8.80 -7.29
CA VAL A 95 -5.20 7.97 -7.66
C VAL A 95 -6.28 8.84 -8.30
N GLU A 96 -6.98 8.29 -9.29
CA GLU A 96 -8.13 8.98 -9.88
C GLU A 96 -9.37 8.84 -8.98
N GLU A 97 -10.23 9.87 -8.96
CA GLU A 97 -11.46 9.87 -8.15
C GLU A 97 -12.32 8.62 -8.42
N LYS A 98 -12.47 8.22 -9.68
CA LYS A 98 -13.25 7.04 -10.06
C LYS A 98 -12.69 5.76 -9.43
N GLN A 99 -11.38 5.57 -9.49
CA GLN A 99 -10.71 4.39 -8.93
C GLN A 99 -10.85 4.34 -7.41
N LEU A 100 -10.64 5.49 -6.73
CA LEU A 100 -10.81 5.59 -5.29
C LEU A 100 -12.26 5.30 -4.87
N ASN A 101 -13.24 5.86 -5.58
CA ASN A 101 -14.66 5.63 -5.30
C ASN A 101 -15.06 4.17 -5.52
N GLU A 102 -14.58 3.53 -6.59
CA GLU A 102 -14.83 2.11 -6.85
C GLU A 102 -14.20 1.22 -5.77
N PHE A 103 -12.97 1.52 -5.35
CA PHE A 103 -12.31 0.83 -4.24
C PHE A 103 -13.16 0.89 -2.96
N ILE A 104 -13.51 2.10 -2.50
CA ILE A 104 -14.26 2.29 -1.25
C ILE A 104 -15.61 1.57 -1.32
N LYS A 105 -16.35 1.71 -2.43
CA LYS A 105 -17.65 1.05 -2.60
C LYS A 105 -17.54 -0.48 -2.54
N LYS A 106 -16.55 -1.08 -3.22
CA LYS A 106 -16.33 -2.53 -3.19
C LYS A 106 -15.96 -3.03 -1.81
N TRP A 107 -15.03 -2.35 -1.14
CA TRP A 107 -14.57 -2.73 0.20
C TRP A 107 -15.72 -2.67 1.22
N MET A 108 -16.49 -1.59 1.21
CA MET A 108 -17.62 -1.41 2.11
C MET A 108 -18.76 -2.41 1.92
N LYS A 109 -18.98 -2.88 0.68
CA LYS A 109 -19.98 -3.92 0.38
C LYS A 109 -19.45 -5.34 0.60
N GLY A 110 -18.18 -5.51 0.95
CA GLY A 110 -17.53 -6.83 1.03
C GLY A 110 -17.34 -7.52 -0.33
N GLU A 111 -17.45 -6.77 -1.44
CA GLU A 111 -17.32 -7.27 -2.81
C GLU A 111 -15.85 -7.39 -3.25
N GLY A 112 -14.92 -6.82 -2.50
CA GLY A 112 -13.48 -6.94 -2.71
C GLY A 112 -12.70 -6.50 -1.47
N TYR A 113 -11.40 -6.81 -1.45
CA TYR A 113 -10.49 -6.43 -0.36
C TYR A 113 -10.91 -7.02 0.99
N GLN A 114 -11.38 -8.28 1.00
CA GLN A 114 -11.98 -8.92 2.18
C GLN A 114 -11.00 -9.06 3.35
N SER A 115 -9.72 -9.24 3.05
CA SER A 115 -8.67 -9.33 4.07
C SER A 115 -8.23 -7.96 4.59
N LEU A 116 -8.54 -6.86 3.89
CA LEU A 116 -8.14 -5.52 4.27
C LEU A 116 -8.93 -5.05 5.48
N GLU A 117 -8.23 -4.77 6.57
CA GLU A 117 -8.81 -4.23 7.80
C GLU A 117 -8.66 -2.71 7.86
N THR A 118 -7.51 -2.18 7.42
CA THR A 118 -7.21 -0.75 7.52
C THR A 118 -6.46 -0.24 6.30
N ILE A 119 -6.84 0.97 5.85
CA ILE A 119 -6.06 1.75 4.90
C ILE A 119 -5.99 3.20 5.38
N GLU A 120 -4.77 3.74 5.45
CA GLU A 120 -4.54 5.17 5.65
C GLU A 120 -3.77 5.69 4.43
N ALA A 121 -4.30 6.75 3.81
CA ALA A 121 -3.75 7.28 2.58
C ALA A 121 -3.65 8.81 2.58
N TYR A 122 -2.46 9.31 2.26
CA TYR A 122 -2.17 10.71 2.03
C TYR A 122 -2.08 10.96 0.52
N LEU A 123 -3.13 11.55 -0.03
CA LEU A 123 -3.27 11.73 -1.48
C LEU A 123 -2.48 12.96 -1.96
N ILE A 124 -1.81 12.84 -3.10
CA ILE A 124 -1.38 14.02 -3.88
C ILE A 124 -2.60 14.46 -4.69
N LEU A 125 -3.29 15.47 -4.18
CA LEU A 125 -4.50 15.98 -4.80
C LEU A 125 -4.17 16.78 -6.07
N ASN A 126 -4.41 16.19 -7.24
CA ASN A 126 -4.58 16.95 -8.48
C ASN A 126 -6.04 17.47 -8.60
N ARG A 127 -6.47 18.26 -7.61
CA ARG A 127 -7.79 18.93 -7.46
C ARG A 127 -9.06 18.06 -7.46
N ASN A 128 -9.97 18.38 -6.53
CA ASN A 128 -11.39 18.01 -6.45
C ASN A 128 -11.72 16.51 -6.48
N ILE A 129 -11.19 15.71 -5.55
CA ILE A 129 -11.77 14.38 -5.27
C ILE A 129 -13.09 14.61 -4.52
N ARG A 130 -14.22 14.34 -5.19
CA ARG A 130 -15.56 14.42 -4.59
C ARG A 130 -15.96 13.08 -3.97
N ILE A 131 -15.44 12.82 -2.78
CA ILE A 131 -15.79 11.63 -2.00
C ILE A 131 -17.21 11.70 -1.40
N ASP A 132 -17.83 12.88 -1.39
CA ASP A 132 -19.16 13.12 -0.83
C ASP A 132 -20.20 12.16 -1.39
N ASN A 133 -20.13 11.81 -2.68
CA ASN A 133 -21.06 10.86 -3.29
C ASN A 133 -20.95 9.46 -2.70
N VAL A 134 -19.74 9.03 -2.32
CA VAL A 134 -19.53 7.73 -1.66
C VAL A 134 -20.00 7.81 -0.22
N VAL A 135 -19.62 8.87 0.50
CA VAL A 135 -19.95 9.05 1.92
C VAL A 135 -21.46 9.22 2.14
N ASN A 136 -22.14 9.95 1.27
CA ASN A 136 -23.58 10.19 1.35
C ASN A 136 -24.41 8.93 1.10
N GLU A 137 -23.86 7.92 0.43
CA GLU A 137 -24.51 6.62 0.24
C GLU A 137 -24.38 5.73 1.49
N LEU A 138 -23.56 6.10 2.48
CA LEU A 138 -23.31 5.27 3.67
C LEU A 138 -24.35 5.51 4.75
N GLU A 139 -24.78 4.43 5.39
CA GLU A 139 -25.49 4.55 6.66
C GLU A 139 -24.54 5.14 7.70
N THR A 140 -24.86 6.36 8.17
CA THR A 140 -24.06 7.04 9.19
C THR A 140 -24.78 6.96 10.53
N GLU A 141 -24.01 6.67 11.58
CA GLU A 141 -24.46 6.80 12.97
C GLU A 141 -23.66 7.90 13.67
N ARG A 142 -24.25 8.51 14.70
CA ARG A 142 -23.51 9.45 15.56
C ARG A 142 -22.34 8.72 16.22
N PHE A 143 -21.22 9.42 16.34
CA PHE A 143 -20.05 8.89 17.02
C PHE A 143 -20.38 8.51 18.48
N ASP A 144 -20.03 7.29 18.86
CA ASP A 144 -20.24 6.73 20.19
C ASP A 144 -18.91 6.26 20.78
N ARG A 145 -18.43 6.99 21.79
CA ARG A 145 -17.15 6.71 22.49
C ARG A 145 -17.15 5.36 23.22
N THR A 146 -18.32 4.76 23.47
CA THR A 146 -18.43 3.46 24.13
C THR A 146 -18.24 2.29 23.16
N LYS A 147 -18.50 2.51 21.86
CA LYS A 147 -18.34 1.51 20.80
C LYS A 147 -16.99 1.57 20.11
N ARG A 148 -16.35 2.75 20.07
CA ARG A 148 -15.07 2.95 19.38
C ARG A 148 -14.24 4.07 20.02
N PRO A 149 -12.91 3.94 20.04
CA PRO A 149 -12.02 4.94 20.60
C PRO A 149 -12.03 6.25 19.79
N GLU A 150 -11.74 7.36 20.46
CA GLU A 150 -11.66 8.69 19.84
C GLU A 150 -10.45 8.85 18.93
N HIS A 151 -9.38 8.12 19.23
CA HIS A 151 -8.17 8.09 18.43
C HIS A 151 -7.96 6.68 17.91
N PHE A 152 -7.83 6.58 16.59
CA PHE A 152 -7.34 5.37 15.96
C PHE A 152 -5.82 5.43 15.90
N ASN A 153 -5.15 4.46 16.53
CA ASN A 153 -3.70 4.30 16.43
C ASN A 153 -3.44 3.06 15.60
N MET A 154 -2.75 3.20 14.47
CA MET A 154 -2.17 2.03 13.81
C MET A 154 -0.92 1.62 14.57
N ASP A 155 -0.73 0.30 14.71
CA ASP A 155 0.54 -0.24 15.18
C ASP A 155 1.66 0.26 14.26
N ASN A 156 2.55 1.08 14.80
CA ASN A 156 3.68 1.66 14.07
C ASN A 156 4.81 0.62 13.79
N GLU A 157 4.54 -0.67 13.97
CA GLU A 157 5.51 -1.78 13.98
C GLU A 157 5.27 -2.89 12.95
#